data_AF-A0A7V3U0B4-F1
#
_entry.id   AF-A0A7V3U0B4-F1
#
_cell.length_a   1.000
_cell.length_b   1.000
_cell.length_c   1.000
_cell.angle_alpha   90.00
_cell.angle_beta   90.00
_cell.angle_gamma   90.00
#
_symmetry.space_group_name_H-M   'P 1'
#
loop_
_entity.id
_entity.type
_entity.pdbx_description
1 polymer ?
#
loop_
_entity_poly.entity_id
_entity_poly.type
_entity_poly.pdbx_seq_one_letter_code
_entity_poly.pdbx_strand_id
1 'polypeptide(L)' 'MASVANDGKGWRIQFVAPDDNRKTLCLGRVAKKTAESIRVHVGALWRPASAAYWYSQAPALG' A
#
# COMPACT_ATOMS: atom_id res chain seq x y z
N MET A 1 1.79 -2.90 -3.39
CA MET A 1 0.98 -1.73 -3.84
C MET A 1 -0.35 -1.71 -3.08
N ALA A 2 -0.87 -0.51 -2.74
CA ALA A 2 -2.13 -0.34 -2.00
C ALA A 2 -3.18 0.41 -2.85
N SER A 3 -4.43 -0.05 -2.80
CA SER A 3 -5.58 0.53 -3.51
C SER A 3 -6.74 0.79 -2.56
N VAL A 4 -7.55 1.82 -2.87
CA VAL A 4 -8.76 2.15 -2.13
C VAL A 4 -9.97 1.59 -2.88
N ALA A 5 -10.88 0.96 -2.16
CA ALA A 5 -12.17 0.51 -2.68
C ALA A 5 -13.30 0.94 -1.74
N ASN A 6 -14.51 1.08 -2.29
CA ASN A 6 -15.73 1.34 -1.54
C ASN A 6 -16.72 0.20 -1.82
N ASP A 7 -17.34 -0.34 -0.78
CA ASP A 7 -18.32 -1.43 -0.88
C ASP A 7 -19.78 -0.94 -0.75
N GLY A 8 -20.01 0.38 -0.79
CA GLY A 8 -21.30 1.00 -0.44
C GLY A 8 -21.55 1.07 1.07
N LYS A 9 -20.90 0.22 1.87
CA LYS A 9 -20.94 0.27 3.36
C LYS A 9 -19.86 1.16 3.97
N GLY A 10 -18.79 1.44 3.22
CA GLY A 10 -17.63 2.20 3.68
C GLY A 10 -16.41 1.96 2.81
N TRP A 11 -15.32 2.64 3.15
CA TRP A 11 -14.04 2.52 2.48
C TRP A 11 -13.22 1.37 3.05
N ARG A 12 -12.42 0.76 2.19
CA ARG A 12 -11.44 -0.27 2.50
C ARG A 12 -10.18 -0.04 1.68
N ILE A 13 -9.04 -0.44 2.23
CA ILE A 13 -7.75 -0.40 1.55
C ILE A 13 -7.29 -1.84 1.33
N GLN A 14 -7.04 -2.21 0.09
CA GLN A 14 -6.46 -3.50 -0.27
C GLN A 14 -4.99 -3.31 -0.55
N PHE A 15 -4.14 -4.15 0.02
CA PHE A 15 -2.70 -4.07 -0.21
C PHE A 15 -2.07 -5.46 -0.16
N VAL A 16 -0.92 -5.60 -0.80
CA VAL A 16 -0.09 -6.81 -0.72
C VAL A 16 0.93 -6.57 0.39
N ALA A 17 0.96 -7.47 1.38
CA ALA A 17 1.92 -7.45 2.46
C ALA A 17 3.26 -8.06 2.00
N PRO A 18 4.37 -7.89 2.74
CA PRO A 18 5.67 -8.42 2.37
C PRO A 18 5.71 -9.95 2.27
N ASP A 19 4.80 -10.65 2.95
CA ASP A 19 4.60 -12.09 2.88
C ASP A 19 3.82 -12.55 1.64
N ASP A 20 3.75 -11.70 0.61
CA ASP A 20 2.97 -11.86 -0.63
C ASP A 20 1.45 -12.02 -0.43
N ASN A 21 0.97 -12.10 0.81
CA ASN A 21 -0.46 -12.19 1.08
C ASN A 21 -1.17 -10.85 0.89
N ARG A 22 -2.33 -10.94 0.23
CA ARG A 22 -3.24 -9.81 0.05
C ARG A 22 -4.02 -9.56 1.34
N LYS A 23 -3.86 -8.38 1.92
CA LYS A 23 -4.57 -7.92 3.12
C LYS A 23 -5.56 -6.81 2.78
N THR A 24 -6.60 -6.73 3.59
CA THR A 24 -7.63 -5.68 3.48
C THR A 24 -7.78 -4.98 4.82
N LEU A 25 -7.67 -3.66 4.82
CA LEU A 25 -7.97 -2.80 5.97
C LEU A 25 -9.33 -2.15 5.75
N CYS A 26 -10.30 -2.47 6.61
CA CYS A 26 -11.64 -1.87 6.58
C CYS A 26 -11.63 -0.56 7.38
N LEU A 27 -11.95 0.56 6.73
CA LEU A 27 -12.00 1.89 7.36
C LEU A 27 -13.41 2.29 7.81
N GLY A 28 -14.44 1.66 7.22
CA GLY A 28 -15.83 2.03 7.47
C GLY A 28 -16.19 3.37 6.81
N ARG A 29 -17.13 4.11 7.41
CA ARG A 29 -17.62 5.39 6.87
C ARG A 29 -16.66 6.52 7.23
N VAL A 30 -15.70 6.76 6.33
CA VAL A 30 -14.79 7.91 6.38
C VAL A 30 -14.93 8.76 5.13
N ALA A 31 -14.43 10.00 5.17
CA ALA A 31 -14.33 10.81 3.96
C ALA A 31 -13.36 10.15 2.96
N LYS A 32 -13.63 10.28 1.66
CA LYS A 32 -12.75 9.74 0.59
C LYS A 32 -11.30 10.24 0.74
N LYS A 33 -11.12 11.52 1.08
CA LYS A 33 -9.80 12.13 1.32
C LYS A 33 -9.05 11.42 2.45
N THR A 34 -9.74 11.01 3.50
CA THR A 34 -9.16 10.24 4.61
C THR A 34 -8.73 8.85 4.13
N ALA A 35 -9.57 8.16 3.35
CA ALA A 35 -9.22 6.86 2.79
C ALA A 35 -7.98 6.91 1.87
N GLU A 36 -7.89 7.93 1.01
CA GLU A 36 -6.70 8.17 0.17
C GLU A 36 -5.46 8.49 1.01
N SER A 37 -5.58 9.32 2.06
CA SER A 37 -4.46 9.61 2.96
C SER A 37 -3.94 8.33 3.62
N ILE A 38 -4.85 7.50 4.15
CA ILE A 38 -4.48 6.22 4.80
C ILE A 38 -3.84 5.27 3.79
N ARG A 39 -4.30 5.22 2.53
CA ARG A 39 -3.67 4.43 1.46
C ARG A 39 -2.20 4.80 1.26
N VAL A 40 -1.88 6.09 1.25
CA VAL A 40 -0.49 6.56 1.10
C VAL A 40 0.37 6.08 2.28
N HIS A 41 -0.13 6.20 3.50
CA HIS A 41 0.58 5.73 4.71
C HIS A 41 0.77 4.21 4.71
N VAL A 42 -0.26 3.44 4.36
CA VAL A 42 -0.16 1.98 4.20
C VAL A 42 0.88 1.64 3.13
N GLY A 43 0.87 2.33 1.98
CA GLY A 43 1.87 2.14 0.93
C GLY A 43 3.31 2.43 1.39
N ALA A 44 3.50 3.41 2.28
CA ALA A 44 4.81 3.78 2.82
C ALA A 44 5.31 2.78 3.88
N LEU A 45 4.44 2.30 4.78
CA LEU A 45 4.79 1.32 5.81
C LEU A 45 5.26 -0.02 5.22
N TRP A 46 4.68 -0.40 4.08
CA TRP A 46 4.95 -1.70 3.43
C TRP A 46 5.83 -1.58 2.20
N ARG A 47 6.54 -0.46 2.02
CA ARG A 47 7.62 -0.39 1.04
C ARG A 47 8.63 -1.45 1.48
N PRO A 48 8.83 -2.53 0.69
CA PRO A 48 9.72 -3.58 1.12
C PRO A 48 11.11 -2.96 1.35
N ALA A 49 11.84 -3.42 2.36
CA ALA A 49 13.25 -3.08 2.51
C ALA A 49 14.05 -3.38 1.23
N SER A 50 13.48 -4.16 0.29
CA SER A 50 14.02 -4.32 -1.04
C SER A 50 13.99 -3.07 -1.93
N ALA A 51 13.36 -1.95 -1.53
CA ALA A 51 13.65 -0.66 -2.17
C ALA A 51 15.12 -0.22 -1.94
N ALA A 52 15.79 -0.74 -0.91
CA ALA A 52 17.25 -0.68 -0.78
C ALA A 52 17.96 -1.74 -1.65
N TYR A 53 17.33 -2.89 -1.93
CA TYR A 53 17.88 -3.90 -2.86
C TYR A 53 17.80 -3.50 -4.33
N TRP A 54 16.74 -2.78 -4.76
CA TRP A 54 16.66 -2.23 -6.11
C TRP A 54 17.68 -1.11 -6.36
N TYR A 55 18.22 -0.49 -5.30
CA TYR A 55 19.35 0.44 -5.39
C TYR A 55 20.71 -0.28 -5.38
N SER A 56 20.79 -1.52 -4.86
CA SER A 56 21.98 -2.38 -4.94
C SER A 56 22.06 -3.24 -6.20
N GLN A 57 21.01 -3.27 -7.03
CA GLN A 57 20.95 -4.01 -8.29
C GLN A 57 20.89 -3.10 -9.53
N ALA A 58 21.19 -1.80 -9.38
CA ALA A 58 21.54 -1.01 -10.55
C ALA A 58 22.79 -1.64 -11.19
N PRO A 59 22.76 -2.07 -12.47
CA PRO A 59 23.99 -2.47 -13.13
C PRO A 59 24.92 -1.26 -13.06
N ALA A 60 26.12 -1.46 -12.51
CA ALA A 60 27.19 -0.49 -12.67
C ALA A 60 27.32 -0.27 -14.17
N LEU A 61 26.93 0.92 -14.63
CA LEU A 61 27.19 1.36 -16.00
C LEU A 61 28.70 1.40 -16.12
N GLY A 62 29.25 0.35 -16.75
CA GLY A 62 30.63 0.32 -17.22
C GLY A 62 30.82 1.22 -18.43
#